data_AF-A0A2N3MY13-F1
#
_entry.id   AF-A0A2N3MY13-F1
#
_cell.length_a   1.000
_cell.length_b   1.000
_cell.length_c   1.000
_cell.angle_alpha   90.00
_cell.angle_beta   90.00
_cell.angle_gamma   90.00
#
_symmetry.space_group_name_H-M   'P 1'
#
loop_
_entity.id
_entity.type
_entity.pdbx_description
1 polymer ?
#
loop_
_entity_poly.entity_id
_entity_poly.type
_entity_poly.pdbx_seq_one_letter_code
_entity_poly.pdbx_strand_id
1 'polypeptide(L)'
;MKFGRALAFALAYSPLALAKSQAWRRQAPADTCKIQLAQSNGGRKIAIVLDSSGSMSYNDPNDLRITAGKALNAQLLTGQNADLVTVVDFDSYAAVIYPLGSPSGAESSFDQINSSGGTYIGDGVAKAISELSKPGNDPTADRSGIVVLTDGEDSDVAFLIQQIELAAAAGIRVSFGFLSPPDSFSDTALETAILKTGGTFMSFDDAANIQPWLFLLLSNGLTANDHNAGTEQPLLSGITIAKLTGSQPVSFSYAAQASEGLVFTVQSLSAQTLDADLQGGSGKSLFQKSTTADPATISYNATADATLKLVVSSTNSTAEGIFQVSLSSSLGISGCTLPNRTTIPSDTGNNSTGTGTGSGQGNGTHHCPGKCHGSGSGSGSGSGSVPGSGSGSGSGSGSGYGSGPATPVGPSVIPTYIPGGGSPASPTGGKSVPSTVVTAAAGKVAAAGFWMTSVGLVALLL
;
A
#
# COMPACT_ATOMS: atom_id res chain seq x y z
N MET A 1 63.01 28.23 -0.15
CA MET A 1 61.77 28.93 -0.51
C MET A 1 60.88 28.02 -1.33
N LYS A 2 59.63 27.83 -0.88
CA LYS A 2 58.40 27.39 -1.57
C LYS A 2 57.66 26.30 -0.78
N PHE A 3 56.64 26.77 -0.05
CA PHE A 3 55.63 26.00 0.66
C PHE A 3 54.67 25.34 -0.34
N GLY A 4 54.47 24.02 -0.21
CA GLY A 4 53.38 23.29 -0.86
C GLY A 4 52.21 23.14 0.11
N ARG A 5 51.06 23.74 -0.24
CA ARG A 5 49.84 23.82 0.56
C ARG A 5 49.15 22.44 0.65
N ALA A 6 48.84 22.01 1.87
CA ALA A 6 47.89 20.93 2.13
C ALA A 6 46.46 21.48 2.00
N LEU A 7 45.66 20.88 1.11
CA LEU A 7 44.22 21.14 0.98
C LEU A 7 43.50 20.22 1.97
N ALA A 8 42.98 20.77 3.06
CA ALA A 8 42.09 20.05 3.97
C ALA A 8 40.65 20.14 3.45
N PHE A 9 40.08 19.03 3.01
CA PHE A 9 38.64 18.90 2.76
C PHE A 9 37.93 18.81 4.12
N ALA A 10 37.30 19.90 4.54
CA ALA A 10 36.34 19.86 5.64
C ALA A 10 35.03 19.25 5.11
N LEU A 11 34.77 17.99 5.48
CA LEU A 11 33.44 17.39 5.37
C LEU A 11 32.52 18.11 6.36
N ALA A 12 31.74 19.07 5.86
CA ALA A 12 30.62 19.64 6.60
C ALA A 12 29.56 18.55 6.77
N TYR A 13 29.55 17.89 7.93
CA TYR A 13 28.42 17.10 8.39
C TYR A 13 27.26 18.07 8.66
N SER A 14 26.37 18.23 7.68
CA SER A 14 25.06 18.81 7.93
C SER A 14 24.29 17.83 8.82
N PRO A 15 23.79 18.23 10.00
CA PRO A 15 22.83 17.42 10.73
C PRO A 15 21.56 17.38 9.88
N LEU A 16 21.36 16.29 9.14
CA LEU A 16 20.04 15.90 8.69
C LEU A 16 19.18 15.82 9.94
N ALA A 17 18.29 16.80 10.11
CA ALA A 17 17.24 16.73 11.10
C ALA A 17 16.47 15.43 10.82
N LEU A 18 16.59 14.43 11.70
CA LEU A 18 15.71 13.27 11.66
C LEU A 18 14.29 13.80 11.71
N ALA A 19 13.57 13.69 10.59
CA ALA A 19 12.13 13.89 10.60
C ALA A 19 11.57 12.95 11.67
N LYS A 20 10.92 13.52 12.70
CA LYS A 20 10.22 12.72 13.70
C LYS A 20 9.29 11.77 12.94
N SER A 21 9.36 10.47 13.26
CA SER A 21 8.46 9.47 12.70
C SER A 21 7.02 10.01 12.82
N GLN A 22 6.30 10.03 11.70
CA GLN A 22 4.95 10.57 11.68
C GLN A 22 4.06 9.67 12.54
N ALA A 23 3.85 10.09 13.78
CA ALA A 23 3.08 9.34 14.74
C ALA A 23 1.62 9.38 14.33
N TRP A 24 1.08 8.22 13.99
CA TRP A 24 -0.36 8.04 13.96
C TRP A 24 -0.94 8.46 15.32
N ARG A 25 -1.94 9.35 15.31
CA ARG A 25 -2.67 9.76 16.50
C ARG A 25 -4.16 9.76 16.17
N ARG A 26 -4.95 9.01 16.94
CA ARG A 26 -6.39 9.26 17.02
C ARG A 26 -6.59 10.63 17.66
N GLN A 27 -7.25 11.54 16.95
CA GLN A 27 -7.78 12.75 17.59
C GLN A 27 -9.08 12.41 18.32
N ALA A 28 -9.52 13.29 19.22
CA ALA A 28 -10.62 13.05 20.15
C ALA A 28 -11.95 12.67 19.43
N PRO A 29 -12.96 12.11 20.12
CA PRO A 29 -14.17 11.53 19.51
C PRO A 29 -15.00 12.43 18.59
N ALA A 30 -14.77 13.75 18.60
CA ALA A 30 -15.45 14.73 17.73
C ALA A 30 -14.60 15.17 16.52
N ASP A 31 -13.33 14.77 16.43
CA ASP A 31 -12.41 15.13 15.37
C ASP A 31 -12.19 13.93 14.43
N THR A 32 -12.38 14.17 13.13
CA THR A 32 -11.97 13.26 12.07
C THR A 32 -10.52 12.86 12.30
N CYS A 33 -10.25 11.57 12.39
CA CYS A 33 -8.90 11.03 12.54
C CYS A 33 -8.01 11.56 11.39
N LYS A 34 -7.12 12.51 11.70
CA LYS A 34 -6.19 13.10 10.73
C LYS A 34 -4.93 12.25 10.66
N ILE A 35 -4.95 11.32 9.73
CA ILE A 35 -3.76 10.58 9.36
C ILE A 35 -2.89 11.50 8.49
N GLN A 36 -1.66 11.76 8.95
CA GLN A 36 -0.65 12.45 8.16
C GLN A 36 0.33 11.41 7.60
N LEU A 37 0.55 11.49 6.29
CA LEU A 37 1.60 10.75 5.59
C LEU A 37 2.81 11.65 5.39
N ALA A 38 4.01 11.08 5.31
CA ALA A 38 5.19 11.82 4.86
C ALA A 38 4.95 12.31 3.43
N GLN A 39 5.36 13.54 3.10
CA GLN A 39 5.25 14.03 1.72
C GLN A 39 6.11 13.13 0.82
N SER A 40 5.53 12.69 -0.31
CA SER A 40 6.32 11.99 -1.34
C SER A 40 6.92 13.04 -2.26
N ASN A 41 8.13 12.79 -2.76
CA ASN A 41 8.78 13.67 -3.74
C ASN A 41 8.25 13.46 -5.17
N GLY A 42 7.22 12.62 -5.34
CA GLY A 42 6.60 12.31 -6.64
C GLY A 42 7.51 11.49 -7.55
N GLY A 43 7.19 11.44 -8.84
CA GLY A 43 7.94 10.80 -9.92
C GLY A 43 8.05 9.28 -9.81
N ARG A 44 7.15 8.64 -9.08
CA ARG A 44 7.07 7.18 -8.91
C ARG A 44 6.41 6.57 -10.14
N LYS A 45 6.66 5.29 -10.41
CA LYS A 45 5.92 4.49 -11.40
C LYS A 45 5.25 3.33 -10.68
N ILE A 46 3.93 3.34 -10.60
CA ILE A 46 3.18 2.36 -9.81
C ILE A 46 2.35 1.49 -10.74
N ALA A 47 2.52 0.17 -10.67
CA ALA A 47 1.58 -0.77 -11.25
C ALA A 47 0.56 -1.17 -10.18
N ILE A 48 -0.73 -0.97 -10.49
CA ILE A 48 -1.84 -1.48 -9.69
C ILE A 48 -2.38 -2.71 -10.41
N VAL A 49 -2.17 -3.87 -9.81
CA VAL A 49 -2.46 -5.19 -10.40
C VAL A 49 -3.67 -5.76 -9.66
N LEU A 50 -4.78 -5.91 -10.37
CA LEU A 50 -6.07 -6.28 -9.79
C LEU A 50 -6.51 -7.64 -10.28
N ASP A 51 -6.87 -8.48 -9.31
CA ASP A 51 -7.48 -9.77 -9.53
C ASP A 51 -8.88 -9.60 -10.12
N SER A 52 -9.14 -10.23 -11.25
CA SER A 52 -10.47 -10.32 -11.84
C SER A 52 -10.98 -11.74 -11.91
N SER A 53 -10.36 -12.69 -11.21
CA SER A 53 -10.76 -14.10 -11.23
C SER A 53 -12.17 -14.34 -10.72
N GLY A 54 -12.72 -15.52 -11.06
CA GLY A 54 -14.07 -15.91 -10.66
C GLY A 54 -14.31 -15.93 -9.15
N SER A 55 -13.29 -16.23 -8.34
CA SER A 55 -13.40 -16.29 -6.87
C SER A 55 -13.75 -14.93 -6.27
N MET A 56 -13.39 -13.83 -6.94
CA MET A 56 -13.72 -12.47 -6.51
C MET A 56 -15.23 -12.24 -6.40
N SER A 57 -16.06 -12.97 -7.15
CA SER A 57 -17.53 -12.87 -7.04
C SER A 57 -18.07 -13.36 -5.68
N TYR A 58 -17.29 -14.17 -4.98
CA TYR A 58 -17.63 -14.74 -3.68
C TYR A 58 -16.79 -14.15 -2.53
N ASN A 59 -15.48 -14.01 -2.75
CA ASN A 59 -14.53 -13.52 -1.74
C ASN A 59 -14.47 -11.98 -1.65
N ASP A 60 -14.84 -11.28 -2.73
CA ASP A 60 -14.92 -9.82 -2.78
C ASP A 60 -16.21 -9.32 -3.48
N PRO A 61 -17.41 -9.68 -2.96
CA PRO A 61 -18.68 -9.40 -3.63
C PRO A 61 -19.04 -7.91 -3.68
N ASN A 62 -18.27 -7.07 -2.98
CA ASN A 62 -18.46 -5.62 -2.90
C ASN A 62 -17.35 -4.84 -3.63
N ASP A 63 -16.49 -5.52 -4.39
CA ASP A 63 -15.40 -4.93 -5.15
C ASP A 63 -14.49 -4.01 -4.31
N LEU A 64 -14.15 -4.48 -3.10
CA LEU A 64 -13.21 -3.81 -2.20
C LEU A 64 -11.84 -3.69 -2.86
N ARG A 65 -11.41 -4.63 -3.71
CA ARG A 65 -10.12 -4.53 -4.45
C ARG A 65 -10.13 -3.36 -5.41
N ILE A 66 -11.23 -3.18 -6.15
CA ILE A 66 -11.38 -2.10 -7.11
C ILE A 66 -11.43 -0.76 -6.35
N THR A 67 -12.18 -0.72 -5.25
CA THR A 67 -12.27 0.45 -4.37
C THR A 67 -10.90 0.82 -3.78
N ALA A 68 -10.13 -0.16 -3.32
CA ALA A 68 -8.79 0.03 -2.79
C ALA A 68 -7.79 0.49 -3.87
N GLY A 69 -7.87 -0.08 -5.08
CA GLY A 69 -7.07 0.32 -6.24
C GLY A 69 -7.31 1.77 -6.65
N LYS A 70 -8.58 2.19 -6.73
CA LYS A 70 -8.97 3.59 -6.97
C LYS A 70 -8.49 4.52 -5.85
N ALA A 71 -8.65 4.10 -4.60
CA ALA A 71 -8.19 4.87 -3.45
C ALA A 71 -6.66 5.06 -3.48
N LEU A 72 -5.89 4.05 -3.87
CA LEU A 72 -4.45 4.17 -4.08
C LEU A 72 -4.11 5.12 -5.25
N ASN A 73 -4.78 4.98 -6.39
CA ASN A 73 -4.58 5.86 -7.54
C ASN A 73 -4.79 7.34 -7.19
N ALA A 74 -5.81 7.64 -6.37
CA ALA A 74 -6.11 8.99 -5.88
C ALA A 74 -5.04 9.59 -4.95
N GLN A 75 -4.11 8.78 -4.44
CA GLN A 75 -2.98 9.22 -3.61
C GLN A 75 -1.69 9.44 -4.42
N LEU A 76 -1.71 9.17 -5.72
CA LEU A 76 -0.60 9.44 -6.62
C LEU A 76 -0.59 10.92 -7.02
N LEU A 77 0.59 11.53 -6.98
CA LEU A 77 0.80 12.94 -7.24
C LEU A 77 0.58 13.24 -8.72
N THR A 78 -0.14 14.32 -8.99
CA THR A 78 -0.30 14.88 -10.34
C THR A 78 0.41 16.23 -10.44
N GLY A 79 0.84 16.61 -11.67
CA GLY A 79 1.49 17.89 -11.93
C GLY A 79 3.02 17.82 -12.00
N GLN A 80 3.71 18.72 -11.29
CA GLN A 80 5.18 18.72 -11.26
C GLN A 80 5.69 17.50 -10.49
N ASN A 81 6.68 16.79 -11.05
CA ASN A 81 7.11 15.48 -10.56
C ASN A 81 5.93 14.50 -10.42
N ALA A 82 5.02 14.47 -11.39
CA ALA A 82 3.89 13.56 -11.38
C ALA A 82 4.36 12.11 -11.24
N ASP A 83 3.63 11.35 -10.44
CA ASP A 83 3.70 9.91 -10.51
C ASP A 83 3.06 9.43 -11.82
N LEU A 84 3.47 8.24 -12.26
CA LEU A 84 2.84 7.51 -13.34
C LEU A 84 2.22 6.24 -12.77
N VAL A 85 1.10 5.82 -13.36
CA VAL A 85 0.38 4.60 -13.01
C VAL A 85 0.14 3.75 -14.24
N THR A 86 0.21 2.43 -14.06
CA THR A 86 -0.37 1.46 -14.98
C THR A 86 -1.37 0.60 -14.22
N VAL A 87 -2.44 0.19 -14.89
CA VAL A 87 -3.43 -0.74 -14.34
C VAL A 87 -3.34 -2.03 -15.12
N VAL A 88 -3.14 -3.12 -14.38
CA VAL A 88 -3.07 -4.48 -14.92
C VAL A 88 -4.24 -5.27 -14.36
N ASP A 89 -4.98 -5.88 -15.26
CA ASP A 89 -6.03 -6.86 -14.99
C ASP A 89 -5.43 -8.26 -15.08
N PHE A 90 -5.79 -9.18 -14.18
CA PHE A 90 -5.41 -10.58 -14.33
C PHE A 90 -6.52 -11.54 -13.92
N ASP A 91 -6.74 -12.55 -14.77
CA ASP A 91 -7.58 -13.71 -14.49
C ASP A 91 -6.82 -15.00 -14.91
N SER A 92 -7.28 -15.70 -15.93
CA SER A 92 -6.55 -16.75 -16.64
C SER A 92 -5.33 -16.20 -17.38
N TYR A 93 -5.36 -14.93 -17.78
CA TYR A 93 -4.26 -14.22 -18.43
C TYR A 93 -4.24 -12.76 -17.96
N ALA A 94 -3.06 -12.14 -17.97
CA ALA A 94 -2.93 -10.74 -17.59
C ALA A 94 -2.93 -9.78 -18.79
N ALA A 95 -3.57 -8.63 -18.62
CA ALA A 95 -3.63 -7.56 -19.59
C ALA A 95 -3.32 -6.19 -18.96
N VAL A 96 -2.52 -5.38 -19.66
CA VAL A 96 -2.36 -3.96 -19.33
C VAL A 96 -3.57 -3.22 -19.88
N ILE A 97 -4.50 -2.85 -18.99
CA ILE A 97 -5.75 -2.15 -19.35
C ILE A 97 -5.65 -0.63 -19.18
N TYR A 98 -4.55 -0.15 -18.60
CA TYR A 98 -4.11 1.23 -18.66
C TYR A 98 -2.58 1.25 -18.79
N PRO A 99 -2.02 1.63 -19.96
CA PRO A 99 -0.58 1.79 -20.13
C PRO A 99 -0.02 2.83 -19.17
N LEU A 100 1.29 2.78 -18.89
CA LEU A 100 1.93 3.69 -17.95
C LEU A 100 1.67 5.16 -18.34
N GLY A 101 0.95 5.87 -17.48
CA GLY A 101 0.43 7.21 -17.78
C GLY A 101 0.03 7.99 -16.53
N SER A 102 -0.68 9.10 -16.73
CA SER A 102 -1.15 9.97 -15.63
C SER A 102 -2.19 9.27 -14.77
N PRO A 103 -2.11 9.32 -13.42
CA PRO A 103 -3.14 8.82 -12.51
C PRO A 103 -4.57 9.29 -12.84
N SER A 104 -4.70 10.52 -13.30
CA SER A 104 -5.99 11.11 -13.69
C SER A 104 -6.67 10.42 -14.88
N GLY A 105 -5.91 9.68 -15.70
CA GLY A 105 -6.43 8.98 -16.87
C GLY A 105 -6.80 7.52 -16.62
N ALA A 106 -6.46 6.97 -15.45
CA ALA A 106 -6.61 5.54 -15.14
C ALA A 106 -8.01 5.17 -14.61
N GLU A 107 -8.82 6.15 -14.20
CA GLU A 107 -10.07 5.91 -13.44
C GLU A 107 -11.03 4.93 -14.13
N SER A 108 -11.27 5.13 -15.43
CA SER A 108 -12.18 4.28 -16.22
C SER A 108 -11.63 2.88 -16.50
N SER A 109 -10.34 2.63 -16.29
CA SER A 109 -9.78 1.28 -16.43
C SER A 109 -10.14 0.40 -15.24
N PHE A 110 -10.26 0.95 -14.04
CA PHE A 110 -10.72 0.19 -12.87
C PHE A 110 -12.16 -0.33 -13.05
N ASP A 111 -13.01 0.39 -13.79
CA ASP A 111 -14.40 -0.02 -14.07
C ASP A 111 -14.49 -1.20 -15.07
N GLN A 112 -13.37 -1.61 -15.68
CA GLN A 112 -13.30 -2.76 -16.60
C GLN A 112 -12.97 -4.07 -15.88
N ILE A 113 -12.47 -3.99 -14.64
CA ILE A 113 -12.16 -5.16 -13.81
C ILE A 113 -13.46 -5.88 -13.47
N ASN A 114 -13.49 -7.18 -13.73
CA ASN A 114 -14.64 -8.04 -13.44
C ASN A 114 -14.27 -9.13 -12.42
N SER A 115 -15.09 -10.18 -12.32
CA SER A 115 -14.89 -11.32 -11.41
C SER A 115 -15.18 -12.63 -12.15
N SER A 116 -14.39 -12.94 -13.18
CA SER A 116 -14.53 -14.07 -14.11
C SER A 116 -13.16 -14.69 -14.45
N GLY A 117 -13.14 -15.98 -14.80
CA GLY A 117 -11.92 -16.66 -15.26
C GLY A 117 -11.15 -17.35 -14.13
N GLY A 118 -9.99 -17.92 -14.47
CA GLY A 118 -9.05 -18.51 -13.51
C GLY A 118 -8.23 -17.45 -12.79
N THR A 119 -7.17 -17.88 -12.09
CA THR A 119 -6.30 -16.97 -11.34
C THR A 119 -4.84 -17.24 -11.67
N TYR A 120 -4.16 -16.23 -12.21
CA TYR A 120 -2.75 -16.30 -12.57
C TYR A 120 -2.01 -15.00 -12.21
N ILE A 121 -1.77 -14.83 -10.91
CA ILE A 121 -1.16 -13.64 -10.31
C ILE A 121 0.24 -13.41 -10.90
N GLY A 122 1.00 -14.49 -11.14
CA GLY A 122 2.34 -14.41 -11.71
C GLY A 122 2.39 -13.69 -13.06
N ASP A 123 1.42 -13.93 -13.96
CA ASP A 123 1.35 -13.22 -15.24
C ASP A 123 1.03 -11.72 -15.03
N GLY A 124 0.17 -11.40 -14.05
CA GLY A 124 -0.12 -10.02 -13.64
C GLY A 124 1.15 -9.27 -13.21
N VAL A 125 1.96 -9.88 -12.35
CA VAL A 125 3.26 -9.34 -11.92
C VAL A 125 4.23 -9.22 -13.09
N ALA A 126 4.30 -10.22 -13.98
CA ALA A 126 5.16 -10.19 -15.17
C ALA A 126 4.80 -9.01 -16.11
N LYS A 127 3.50 -8.78 -16.37
CA LYS A 127 3.03 -7.64 -17.17
C LYS A 127 3.37 -6.30 -16.53
N ALA A 128 3.20 -6.19 -15.21
CA ALA A 128 3.58 -5.00 -14.47
C ALA A 128 5.09 -4.70 -14.60
N ILE A 129 5.96 -5.70 -14.42
CA ILE A 129 7.42 -5.55 -14.60
C ILE A 129 7.73 -5.08 -16.03
N SER A 130 7.12 -5.74 -17.02
CA SER A 130 7.31 -5.42 -18.43
C SER A 130 6.93 -3.97 -18.72
N GLU A 131 5.77 -3.52 -18.27
CA GLU A 131 5.28 -2.14 -18.45
C GLU A 131 6.17 -1.11 -17.76
N LEU A 132 6.51 -1.34 -16.48
CA LEU A 132 7.34 -0.44 -15.68
C LEU A 132 8.76 -0.27 -16.24
N SER A 133 9.25 -1.26 -16.98
CA SER A 133 10.61 -1.35 -17.52
C SER A 133 10.70 -1.18 -19.04
N LYS A 134 9.61 -0.79 -19.71
CA LYS A 134 9.66 -0.56 -21.17
C LYS A 134 10.66 0.56 -21.51
N PRO A 135 11.33 0.50 -22.67
CA PRO A 135 12.19 1.57 -23.13
C PRO A 135 11.48 2.93 -23.10
N GLY A 136 12.13 3.93 -22.50
CA GLY A 136 11.55 5.27 -22.30
C GLY A 136 10.94 5.48 -20.91
N ASN A 137 10.81 4.43 -20.09
CA ASN A 137 10.29 4.54 -18.73
C ASN A 137 11.40 4.63 -17.67
N ASP A 138 12.70 4.62 -18.02
CA ASP A 138 13.79 4.67 -17.04
C ASP A 138 13.82 5.94 -16.17
N PRO A 139 14.34 5.86 -14.92
CA PRO A 139 14.86 4.68 -14.25
C PRO A 139 13.74 3.81 -13.63
N THR A 140 13.93 2.48 -13.63
CA THR A 140 13.05 1.54 -12.93
C THR A 140 13.45 1.33 -11.47
N ALA A 141 14.74 1.06 -11.22
CA ALA A 141 15.22 0.78 -9.88
C ALA A 141 14.88 1.91 -8.91
N ASP A 142 14.41 1.53 -7.72
CA ASP A 142 14.07 2.38 -6.58
C ASP A 142 12.92 3.39 -6.80
N ARG A 143 12.38 3.46 -8.02
CA ARG A 143 11.33 4.41 -8.45
C ARG A 143 10.04 3.71 -8.87
N SER A 144 10.06 2.39 -8.92
CA SER A 144 8.94 1.57 -9.34
C SER A 144 8.38 0.74 -8.18
N GLY A 145 7.07 0.57 -8.18
CA GLY A 145 6.35 -0.28 -7.24
C GLY A 145 5.22 -1.05 -7.92
N ILE A 146 4.94 -2.26 -7.45
CA ILE A 146 3.81 -3.09 -7.85
C ILE A 146 2.94 -3.28 -6.60
N VAL A 147 1.64 -3.01 -6.71
CA VAL A 147 0.66 -3.29 -5.67
C VAL A 147 -0.37 -4.25 -6.23
N VAL A 148 -0.41 -5.47 -5.69
CA VAL A 148 -1.35 -6.52 -6.07
C VAL A 148 -2.52 -6.54 -5.10
N LEU A 149 -3.75 -6.63 -5.61
CA LEU A 149 -4.99 -6.75 -4.83
C LEU A 149 -5.76 -8.00 -5.27
N THR A 150 -5.91 -8.96 -4.35
CA THR A 150 -6.36 -10.35 -4.63
C THR A 150 -6.91 -11.02 -3.36
N ASP A 151 -7.50 -12.21 -3.46
CA ASP A 151 -7.75 -13.11 -2.32
C ASP A 151 -6.57 -14.07 -2.04
N GLY A 152 -5.63 -14.16 -2.99
CA GLY A 152 -4.38 -14.88 -2.87
C GLY A 152 -4.30 -16.27 -3.45
N GLU A 153 -5.40 -16.79 -4.00
CA GLU A 153 -5.33 -18.06 -4.71
C GLU A 153 -4.54 -17.87 -6.00
N ASP A 154 -3.55 -18.72 -6.26
CA ASP A 154 -2.79 -18.67 -7.52
C ASP A 154 -2.59 -20.06 -8.09
N SER A 155 -2.70 -20.16 -9.43
CA SER A 155 -2.54 -21.44 -10.13
C SER A 155 -1.09 -21.90 -10.25
N ASP A 156 -0.12 -20.99 -10.11
CA ASP A 156 1.32 -21.30 -10.16
C ASP A 156 2.15 -20.37 -9.24
N VAL A 157 2.12 -20.69 -7.95
CA VAL A 157 2.86 -19.97 -6.89
C VAL A 157 4.36 -19.92 -7.17
N ALA A 158 4.94 -20.97 -7.78
CA ALA A 158 6.36 -21.02 -8.08
C ALA A 158 6.73 -19.99 -9.16
N PHE A 159 5.90 -19.86 -10.21
CA PHE A 159 6.07 -18.82 -11.21
C PHE A 159 5.85 -17.43 -10.62
N LEU A 160 4.85 -17.24 -9.75
CA LEU A 160 4.64 -15.97 -9.05
C LEU A 160 5.86 -15.55 -8.23
N ILE A 161 6.43 -16.45 -7.43
CA ILE A 161 7.66 -16.19 -6.67
C ILE A 161 8.79 -15.77 -7.61
N GLN A 162 8.98 -16.48 -8.73
CA GLN A 162 9.99 -16.12 -9.72
C GLN A 162 9.78 -14.69 -10.26
N GLN A 163 8.54 -14.28 -10.55
CA GLN A 163 8.28 -12.91 -11.03
C GLN A 163 8.55 -11.86 -9.94
N ILE A 164 8.24 -12.15 -8.68
CA ILE A 164 8.56 -11.26 -7.55
C ILE A 164 10.07 -11.11 -7.38
N GLU A 165 10.84 -12.19 -7.51
CA GLU A 165 12.30 -12.16 -7.49
C GLU A 165 12.89 -11.35 -8.66
N LEU A 166 12.29 -11.45 -9.86
CA LEU A 166 12.66 -10.64 -11.02
C LEU A 166 12.37 -9.15 -10.79
N ALA A 167 11.22 -8.82 -10.18
CA ALA A 167 10.90 -7.45 -9.78
C ALA A 167 11.95 -6.91 -8.78
N ALA A 168 12.30 -7.69 -7.76
CA ALA A 168 13.31 -7.33 -6.78
C ALA A 168 14.68 -7.08 -7.43
N ALA A 169 15.10 -7.94 -8.37
CA ALA A 169 16.35 -7.78 -9.12
C ALA A 169 16.37 -6.51 -9.98
N ALA A 170 15.20 -6.03 -10.43
CA ALA A 170 15.03 -4.77 -11.16
C ALA A 170 14.91 -3.54 -10.24
N GLY A 171 14.98 -3.72 -8.91
CA GLY A 171 14.78 -2.66 -7.92
C GLY A 171 13.32 -2.20 -7.81
N ILE A 172 12.36 -3.06 -8.19
CA ILE A 172 10.92 -2.82 -8.08
C ILE A 172 10.43 -3.42 -6.77
N ARG A 173 9.74 -2.62 -5.96
CA ARG A 173 9.10 -3.08 -4.73
C ARG A 173 7.76 -3.74 -5.04
N VAL A 174 7.44 -4.87 -4.41
CA VAL A 174 6.16 -5.58 -4.64
C VAL A 174 5.41 -5.69 -3.33
N SER A 175 4.20 -5.14 -3.28
CA SER A 175 3.32 -5.19 -2.11
C SER A 175 2.00 -5.84 -2.47
N PHE A 176 1.38 -6.52 -1.51
CA PHE A 176 0.08 -7.17 -1.67
C PHE A 176 -0.91 -6.67 -0.61
N GLY A 177 -2.16 -6.47 -1.03
CA GLY A 177 -3.33 -6.29 -0.17
C GLY A 177 -4.34 -7.40 -0.43
N PHE A 178 -4.59 -8.23 0.58
CA PHE A 178 -5.50 -9.39 0.46
C PHE A 178 -6.87 -9.12 1.08
N LEU A 179 -7.93 -9.56 0.40
CA LEU A 179 -9.33 -9.48 0.86
C LEU A 179 -9.76 -10.85 1.43
N SER A 180 -10.18 -10.93 2.71
CA SER A 180 -10.24 -12.17 3.56
C SER A 180 -11.69 -12.60 3.95
N PRO A 181 -12.06 -13.70 4.73
CA PRO A 181 -11.32 -14.80 5.47
C PRO A 181 -11.99 -16.24 5.42
N PRO A 182 -11.68 -17.32 6.23
CA PRO A 182 -10.55 -17.73 7.08
C PRO A 182 -9.96 -19.11 6.65
N ASP A 183 -9.29 -19.19 5.51
CA ASP A 183 -8.37 -20.30 5.16
C ASP A 183 -7.27 -19.69 4.29
N SER A 184 -6.77 -18.53 4.73
CA SER A 184 -5.91 -17.66 3.96
C SER A 184 -4.80 -18.48 3.33
N PHE A 185 -4.70 -18.40 2.00
CA PHE A 185 -3.51 -18.84 1.30
C PHE A 185 -2.31 -18.19 1.98
N SER A 186 -1.55 -19.00 2.72
CA SER A 186 -0.34 -18.60 3.40
C SER A 186 0.76 -19.50 2.89
N ASP A 187 1.46 -19.00 1.89
CA ASP A 187 2.70 -19.58 1.43
C ASP A 187 3.85 -18.75 1.98
N THR A 188 4.56 -19.31 2.96
CA THR A 188 5.67 -18.61 3.62
C THR A 188 6.80 -18.22 2.67
N ALA A 189 7.00 -18.96 1.57
CA ALA A 189 8.01 -18.62 0.58
C ALA A 189 7.55 -17.41 -0.25
N LEU A 190 6.28 -17.36 -0.64
CA LEU A 190 5.68 -16.20 -1.30
C LEU A 190 5.74 -14.96 -0.41
N GLU A 191 5.25 -15.05 0.82
CA GLU A 191 5.24 -13.93 1.76
C GLU A 191 6.67 -13.42 2.01
N THR A 192 7.64 -14.33 2.14
CA THR A 192 9.06 -13.98 2.27
C THR A 192 9.60 -13.29 1.03
N ALA A 193 9.27 -13.77 -0.18
CA ALA A 193 9.70 -13.15 -1.43
C ALA A 193 9.16 -11.71 -1.55
N ILE A 194 7.88 -11.49 -1.23
CA ILE A 194 7.24 -10.17 -1.21
C ILE A 194 7.99 -9.24 -0.25
N LEU A 195 8.19 -9.66 1.01
CA LEU A 195 8.85 -8.85 2.03
C LEU A 195 10.31 -8.54 1.69
N LYS A 196 11.02 -9.46 0.99
CA LYS A 196 12.40 -9.25 0.52
C LYS A 196 12.53 -8.21 -0.59
N THR A 197 11.46 -7.88 -1.29
CA THR A 197 11.44 -6.71 -2.20
C THR A 197 11.46 -5.38 -1.43
N GLY A 198 11.34 -5.43 -0.10
CA GLY A 198 11.03 -4.31 0.77
C GLY A 198 9.54 -4.05 0.91
N GLY A 199 8.68 -4.68 0.09
CA GLY A 199 7.23 -4.52 0.06
C GLY A 199 6.48 -4.90 1.34
N THR A 200 5.15 -4.86 1.26
CA THR A 200 4.27 -5.22 2.38
C THR A 200 3.34 -6.35 1.99
N PHE A 201 3.08 -7.27 2.91
CA PHE A 201 2.00 -8.23 2.83
C PHE A 201 0.98 -7.87 3.92
N MET A 202 -0.23 -7.48 3.51
CA MET A 202 -1.29 -7.03 4.41
C MET A 202 -2.64 -7.62 3.99
N SER A 203 -3.51 -7.94 4.94
CA SER A 203 -4.89 -8.36 4.64
C SER A 203 -5.92 -7.55 5.40
N PHE A 204 -7.09 -7.37 4.77
CA PHE A 204 -8.26 -6.66 5.27
C PHE A 204 -9.52 -7.16 4.56
N ASP A 205 -10.66 -7.27 5.23
CA ASP A 205 -11.89 -7.88 4.65
C ASP A 205 -13.13 -6.97 4.72
N ASP A 206 -12.95 -5.74 5.19
CA ASP A 206 -14.03 -4.78 5.37
C ASP A 206 -13.69 -3.46 4.68
N ALA A 207 -14.71 -2.82 4.09
CA ALA A 207 -14.57 -1.51 3.46
C ALA A 207 -14.01 -0.44 4.41
N ALA A 208 -14.35 -0.51 5.70
CA ALA A 208 -13.81 0.37 6.74
C ALA A 208 -12.29 0.24 6.89
N ASN A 209 -11.70 -0.89 6.47
CA ASN A 209 -10.29 -1.18 6.61
C ASN A 209 -9.43 -0.69 5.41
N ILE A 210 -10.04 -0.24 4.31
CA ILE A 210 -9.31 0.27 3.13
C ILE A 210 -8.42 1.47 3.48
N GLN A 211 -8.93 2.44 4.25
CA GLN A 211 -8.15 3.63 4.62
C GLN A 211 -6.94 3.31 5.51
N PRO A 212 -7.06 2.48 6.55
CA PRO A 212 -5.91 1.95 7.30
C PRO A 212 -4.91 1.20 6.43
N TRP A 213 -5.39 0.30 5.58
CA TRP A 213 -4.53 -0.45 4.68
C TRP A 213 -3.73 0.50 3.80
N LEU A 214 -4.40 1.48 3.18
CA LEU A 214 -3.78 2.48 2.32
C LEU A 214 -2.77 3.32 3.09
N PHE A 215 -3.06 3.70 4.33
CA PHE A 215 -2.10 4.40 5.18
C PHE A 215 -0.86 3.54 5.47
N LEU A 216 -1.05 2.28 5.82
CA LEU A 216 0.07 1.37 6.12
C LEU A 216 0.92 1.13 4.86
N LEU A 217 0.30 0.92 3.71
CA LEU A 217 0.97 0.80 2.42
C LEU A 217 1.81 2.05 2.12
N LEU A 218 1.21 3.23 2.18
CA LEU A 218 1.88 4.49 1.86
C LEU A 218 2.95 4.88 2.89
N SER A 219 2.77 4.56 4.18
CA SER A 219 3.77 4.82 5.23
C SER A 219 4.96 3.87 5.16
N ASN A 220 4.75 2.63 4.73
CA ASN A 220 5.85 1.73 4.38
C ASN A 220 6.58 2.18 3.11
N GLY A 221 5.90 2.91 2.23
CA GLY A 221 6.41 3.44 0.96
C GLY A 221 6.05 2.54 -0.23
N LEU A 222 5.68 3.13 -1.37
CA LEU A 222 5.35 2.36 -2.58
C LEU A 222 6.59 1.92 -3.35
N THR A 223 7.69 2.67 -3.22
CA THR A 223 8.98 2.42 -3.86
C THR A 223 10.09 2.37 -2.80
N ALA A 224 11.30 2.01 -3.18
CA ALA A 224 12.43 2.07 -2.26
C ALA A 224 12.76 3.51 -1.84
N ASN A 225 12.59 4.49 -2.74
CA ASN A 225 12.82 5.91 -2.44
C ASN A 225 11.76 6.54 -1.51
N ASP A 226 10.58 5.93 -1.38
CA ASP A 226 9.57 6.35 -0.41
C ASP A 226 9.77 5.73 0.98
N HIS A 227 10.63 4.71 1.08
CA HIS A 227 10.80 3.96 2.31
C HIS A 227 11.53 4.79 3.36
N ASN A 228 10.77 5.27 4.34
CA ASN A 228 11.37 5.75 5.57
C ASN A 228 11.62 4.52 6.46
N ALA A 229 12.89 4.15 6.63
CA ALA A 229 13.33 3.06 7.51
C ALA A 229 13.13 3.40 9.01
N GLY A 230 11.92 3.82 9.39
CA GLY A 230 11.52 3.96 10.77
C GLY A 230 11.53 2.60 11.43
N THR A 231 12.09 2.51 12.64
CA THR A 231 12.20 1.26 13.39
C THR A 231 10.86 0.78 13.99
N GLU A 232 9.80 1.56 13.85
CA GLU A 232 8.51 1.31 14.49
C GLU A 232 7.37 1.54 13.49
N GLN A 233 6.56 0.50 13.29
CA GLN A 233 5.42 0.54 12.38
C GLN A 233 4.10 0.69 13.16
N PRO A 234 3.19 1.58 12.76
CA PRO A 234 1.86 1.61 13.37
C PRO A 234 1.10 0.30 13.10
N LEU A 235 0.39 -0.20 14.11
CA LEU A 235 -0.66 -1.20 13.93
C LEU A 235 -1.99 -0.48 13.82
N LEU A 236 -2.86 -0.95 12.94
CA LEU A 236 -4.23 -0.43 12.81
C LEU A 236 -5.22 -1.58 12.95
N SER A 237 -6.34 -1.30 13.60
CA SER A 237 -7.40 -2.29 13.81
C SER A 237 -7.93 -2.79 12.47
N GLY A 238 -8.20 -4.09 12.39
CA GLY A 238 -8.76 -4.73 11.19
C GLY A 238 -7.75 -5.03 10.09
N ILE A 239 -6.45 -4.76 10.32
CA ILE A 239 -5.38 -5.10 9.39
C ILE A 239 -4.50 -6.19 10.00
N THR A 240 -4.24 -7.24 9.23
CA THR A 240 -3.17 -8.20 9.50
C THR A 240 -1.96 -7.85 8.66
N ILE A 241 -0.76 -7.91 9.24
CA ILE A 241 0.50 -7.54 8.59
C ILE A 241 1.50 -8.67 8.78
N ALA A 242 2.13 -9.13 7.71
CA ALA A 242 3.26 -10.05 7.81
C ALA A 242 4.60 -9.31 7.92
N LYS A 243 5.53 -9.89 8.67
CA LYS A 243 6.88 -9.37 8.87
C LYS A 243 7.91 -10.48 8.94
N LEU A 244 9.11 -10.14 8.48
CA LEU A 244 10.30 -10.93 8.74
C LEU A 244 10.77 -10.65 10.17
N THR A 245 11.11 -11.71 10.88
CA THR A 245 11.92 -11.64 12.09
C THR A 245 13.40 -11.69 11.72
N GLY A 246 14.25 -11.39 12.70
CA GLY A 246 15.67 -11.65 12.58
C GLY A 246 16.35 -11.47 13.93
N SER A 247 17.60 -11.03 13.91
CA SER A 247 18.37 -10.78 15.14
C SER A 247 17.84 -9.63 16.00
N GLN A 248 17.01 -8.74 15.44
CA GLN A 248 16.43 -7.59 16.13
C GLN A 248 14.92 -7.77 16.31
N PRO A 249 14.36 -7.34 17.45
CA PRO A 249 12.92 -7.31 17.65
C PRO A 249 12.23 -6.37 16.65
N VAL A 250 11.06 -6.78 16.18
CA VAL A 250 10.17 -5.93 15.38
C VAL A 250 9.23 -5.19 16.32
N SER A 251 9.17 -3.87 16.18
CA SER A 251 8.37 -3.02 17.05
C SER A 251 7.19 -2.42 16.30
N PHE A 252 6.04 -2.46 16.95
CA PHE A 252 4.82 -1.83 16.47
C PHE A 252 4.29 -0.85 17.50
N SER A 253 3.60 0.20 17.05
CA SER A 253 2.91 1.13 17.95
C SER A 253 1.44 1.28 17.69
N TYR A 254 0.72 1.61 18.77
CA TYR A 254 -0.71 1.84 18.76
C TYR A 254 -1.08 2.91 19.78
N ALA A 255 -1.69 4.02 19.34
CA ALA A 255 -2.35 4.99 20.22
C ALA A 255 -3.73 4.49 20.68
N ALA A 256 -3.79 3.95 21.89
CA ALA A 256 -5.00 3.51 22.55
C ALA A 256 -5.74 4.68 23.22
N GLN A 257 -7.06 4.55 23.35
CA GLN A 257 -7.93 5.49 24.06
C GLN A 257 -8.46 4.87 25.37
N ALA A 258 -8.76 5.71 26.35
CA ALA A 258 -9.36 5.26 27.61
C ALA A 258 -10.65 4.44 27.35
N SER A 259 -10.77 3.32 28.06
CA SER A 259 -11.85 2.32 27.95
C SER A 259 -11.91 1.52 26.63
N GLU A 260 -10.89 1.64 25.78
CA GLU A 260 -10.78 0.82 24.57
C GLU A 260 -10.36 -0.62 24.92
N GLY A 261 -11.12 -1.60 24.43
CA GLY A 261 -10.75 -3.00 24.47
C GLY A 261 -9.93 -3.36 23.23
N LEU A 262 -8.75 -3.93 23.46
CA LEU A 262 -7.78 -4.29 22.43
C LEU A 262 -7.45 -5.78 22.50
N VAL A 263 -7.33 -6.40 21.32
CA VAL A 263 -6.87 -7.77 21.17
C VAL A 263 -5.77 -7.79 20.11
N PHE A 264 -4.54 -8.01 20.55
CA PHE A 264 -3.39 -8.24 19.68
C PHE A 264 -3.24 -9.73 19.44
N THR A 265 -3.03 -10.14 18.19
CA THR A 265 -2.76 -11.52 17.83
C THR A 265 -1.43 -11.59 17.09
N VAL A 266 -0.56 -12.49 17.51
CA VAL A 266 0.74 -12.76 16.89
C VAL A 266 0.77 -14.23 16.49
N GLN A 267 1.06 -14.52 15.23
CA GLN A 267 1.15 -15.88 14.71
C GLN A 267 2.50 -16.10 14.04
N SER A 268 3.22 -17.14 14.47
CA SER A 268 4.41 -17.60 13.76
C SER A 268 3.99 -18.42 12.55
N LEU A 269 4.56 -18.13 11.38
CA LEU A 269 4.29 -18.91 10.16
C LEU A 269 5.45 -19.85 9.80
N SER A 270 6.64 -19.59 10.34
CA SER A 270 7.87 -20.34 10.06
C SER A 270 8.29 -21.27 11.20
N ALA A 271 7.36 -21.61 12.10
CA ALA A 271 7.58 -22.47 13.28
C ALA A 271 8.66 -21.98 14.27
N GLN A 272 9.09 -20.73 14.17
CA GLN A 272 9.97 -20.10 15.16
C GLN A 272 9.19 -19.77 16.44
N THR A 273 9.87 -19.83 17.59
CA THR A 273 9.28 -19.34 18.83
C THR A 273 9.40 -17.82 18.87
N LEU A 274 8.25 -17.17 19.06
CA LEU A 274 8.11 -15.73 19.15
C LEU A 274 7.68 -15.36 20.56
N ASP A 275 8.30 -14.32 21.11
CA ASP A 275 7.80 -13.58 22.27
C ASP A 275 7.14 -12.30 21.79
N ALA A 276 5.90 -12.08 22.19
CA ALA A 276 5.14 -10.86 22.02
C ALA A 276 5.04 -10.14 23.37
N ASP A 277 5.65 -8.97 23.48
CA ASP A 277 5.66 -8.11 24.66
C ASP A 277 4.90 -6.82 24.38
N LEU A 278 3.74 -6.67 25.03
CA LEU A 278 2.96 -5.44 25.00
C LEU A 278 3.47 -4.51 26.10
N GLN A 279 4.01 -3.37 25.71
CA GLN A 279 4.59 -2.36 26.57
C GLN A 279 3.74 -1.08 26.59
N GLY A 280 3.75 -0.39 27.73
CA GLY A 280 3.18 0.96 27.84
C GLY A 280 4.15 2.04 27.34
N GLY A 281 3.73 3.31 27.38
CA GLY A 281 4.54 4.44 26.87
C GLY A 281 5.88 4.67 27.59
N SER A 282 6.10 4.06 28.76
CA SER A 282 7.40 4.07 29.47
C SER A 282 8.35 2.94 29.04
N GLY A 283 7.93 2.07 28.11
CA GLY A 283 8.66 0.85 27.74
C GLY A 283 8.50 -0.30 28.74
N LYS A 284 7.73 -0.12 29.83
CA LYS A 284 7.46 -1.18 30.79
C LYS A 284 6.51 -2.22 30.17
N SER A 285 6.89 -3.49 30.25
CA SER A 285 6.01 -4.61 29.90
C SER A 285 4.73 -4.59 30.72
N LEU A 286 3.60 -4.64 30.02
CA LEU A 286 2.26 -4.78 30.57
C LEU A 286 1.82 -6.23 30.53
N PHE A 287 2.09 -6.92 29.40
CA PHE A 287 1.75 -8.31 29.16
C PHE A 287 2.78 -8.94 28.22
N GLN A 288 3.08 -10.22 28.44
CA GLN A 288 3.94 -11.00 27.56
C GLN A 288 3.31 -12.36 27.26
N LYS A 289 3.41 -12.81 26.01
CA LYS A 289 2.97 -14.13 25.55
C LYS A 289 3.97 -14.69 24.55
N SER A 290 4.08 -16.01 24.48
CA SER A 290 4.92 -16.69 23.50
C SER A 290 4.08 -17.59 22.60
N THR A 291 4.50 -17.76 21.35
CA THR A 291 3.89 -18.65 20.35
C THR A 291 4.98 -19.39 19.57
N THR A 292 4.64 -20.53 18.96
CA THR A 292 5.52 -21.24 17.99
C THR A 292 4.72 -21.78 16.81
N ALA A 293 3.50 -22.27 17.06
CA ALA A 293 2.56 -22.71 16.01
C ALA A 293 1.19 -22.04 16.18
N ASP A 294 0.57 -22.16 17.36
CA ASP A 294 -0.74 -21.56 17.62
C ASP A 294 -0.63 -20.06 17.89
N PRO A 295 -1.54 -19.21 17.36
CA PRO A 295 -1.49 -17.77 17.60
C PRO A 295 -1.46 -17.40 19.10
N ALA A 296 -0.59 -16.48 19.47
CA ALA A 296 -0.57 -15.85 20.79
C ALA A 296 -1.49 -14.62 20.79
N THR A 297 -2.40 -14.56 21.75
CA THR A 297 -3.33 -13.44 21.91
C THR A 297 -3.09 -12.68 23.22
N ILE A 298 -3.03 -11.35 23.13
CA ILE A 298 -2.93 -10.43 24.26
C ILE A 298 -4.18 -9.54 24.27
N SER A 299 -5.01 -9.68 25.29
CA SER A 299 -6.14 -8.79 25.53
C SER A 299 -5.76 -7.67 26.51
N TYR A 300 -6.10 -6.43 26.18
CA TYR A 300 -5.79 -5.26 26.99
C TYR A 300 -6.95 -4.28 26.99
N ASN A 301 -7.41 -3.86 28.17
CA ASN A 301 -8.36 -2.76 28.33
C ASN A 301 -7.59 -1.50 28.72
N ALA A 302 -7.55 -0.52 27.83
CA ALA A 302 -6.85 0.73 28.07
C ALA A 302 -7.56 1.54 29.18
N THR A 303 -6.81 1.93 30.21
CA THR A 303 -7.35 2.71 31.34
C THR A 303 -7.24 4.22 31.15
N ALA A 304 -6.40 4.64 30.20
CA ALA A 304 -6.17 6.02 29.80
C ALA A 304 -5.67 6.06 28.36
N ASP A 305 -5.71 7.25 27.75
CA ASP A 305 -5.08 7.49 26.45
C ASP A 305 -3.56 7.26 26.57
N ALA A 306 -3.02 6.38 25.74
CA ALA A 306 -1.61 6.02 25.79
C ALA A 306 -1.11 5.49 24.45
N THR A 307 0.17 5.71 24.15
CA THR A 307 0.87 4.96 23.10
C THR A 307 1.36 3.65 23.69
N LEU A 308 0.79 2.55 23.19
CA LEU A 308 1.23 1.19 23.43
C LEU A 308 2.28 0.80 22.39
N LYS A 309 3.16 -0.11 22.76
CA LYS A 309 4.16 -0.71 21.88
C LYS A 309 4.07 -2.22 21.96
N LEU A 310 3.86 -2.89 20.83
CA LEU A 310 3.97 -4.35 20.75
C LEU A 310 5.35 -4.68 20.18
N VAL A 311 6.16 -5.39 20.94
CA VAL A 311 7.48 -5.85 20.52
C VAL A 311 7.43 -7.34 20.28
N VAL A 312 7.84 -7.78 19.09
CA VAL A 312 7.89 -9.20 18.73
C VAL A 312 9.34 -9.60 18.47
N SER A 313 9.83 -10.63 19.17
CA SER A 313 11.20 -11.13 19.06
C SER A 313 11.23 -12.65 18.90
N SER A 314 12.16 -13.16 18.11
CA SER A 314 12.47 -14.60 18.12
C SER A 314 13.33 -14.96 19.33
N THR A 315 13.01 -16.06 20.01
CA THR A 315 13.75 -16.49 21.22
C THR A 315 14.66 -17.69 21.00
N ASN A 316 14.36 -18.52 19.99
CA ASN A 316 15.04 -19.79 19.75
C ASN A 316 15.86 -19.80 18.46
N SER A 317 15.84 -18.73 17.68
CA SER A 317 16.55 -18.64 16.41
C SER A 317 16.99 -17.22 16.12
N THR A 318 18.18 -17.08 15.52
CA THR A 318 18.60 -15.84 14.86
C THR A 318 18.40 -15.89 13.35
N ALA A 319 17.99 -17.05 12.82
CA ALA A 319 17.63 -17.17 11.42
C ALA A 319 16.38 -16.33 11.15
N GLU A 320 16.36 -15.70 9.98
CA GLU A 320 15.18 -15.01 9.49
C GLU A 320 14.03 -16.03 9.32
N GLY A 321 12.87 -15.67 9.84
CA GLY A 321 11.63 -16.35 9.52
C GLY A 321 10.48 -15.36 9.55
N ILE A 322 9.27 -15.83 9.33
CA ILE A 322 8.09 -14.98 9.10
C ILE A 322 7.01 -15.17 10.17
N PHE A 323 6.32 -14.08 10.47
CA PHE A 323 5.19 -14.01 11.38
C PHE A 323 4.17 -12.97 10.92
N GLN A 324 2.95 -13.09 11.43
CA GLN A 324 1.87 -12.13 11.23
C GLN A 324 1.45 -11.50 12.55
N VAL A 325 1.01 -10.24 12.48
CA VAL A 325 0.41 -9.49 13.58
C VAL A 325 -0.90 -8.88 13.14
N SER A 326 -1.93 -9.02 13.95
CA SER A 326 -3.20 -8.33 13.78
C SER A 326 -3.67 -7.68 15.08
N LEU A 327 -4.56 -6.70 14.93
CA LEU A 327 -5.17 -5.97 16.04
C LEU A 327 -6.67 -5.85 15.82
N SER A 328 -7.44 -6.16 16.86
CA SER A 328 -8.86 -5.81 16.96
C SER A 328 -9.07 -4.78 18.07
N SER A 329 -9.81 -3.71 17.76
CA SER A 329 -10.20 -2.66 18.70
C SER A 329 -11.70 -2.57 18.81
N SER A 330 -12.21 -2.43 20.04
CA SER A 330 -13.62 -2.17 20.32
C SER A 330 -14.12 -0.81 19.82
N LEU A 331 -13.21 0.12 19.52
CA LEU A 331 -13.53 1.42 18.92
C LEU A 331 -13.30 1.44 17.40
N GLY A 332 -12.73 0.37 16.85
CA GLY A 332 -12.33 0.28 15.46
C GLY A 332 -11.33 1.38 15.08
N ILE A 333 -11.58 2.02 13.95
CA ILE A 333 -10.74 3.03 13.25
C ILE A 333 -11.64 4.05 12.54
N SER A 334 -12.92 4.09 12.92
CA SER A 334 -13.97 4.81 12.18
C SER A 334 -13.63 6.30 12.04
N GLY A 335 -13.89 6.84 10.83
CA GLY A 335 -13.71 8.26 10.53
C GLY A 335 -12.29 8.70 10.18
N CYS A 336 -11.36 7.78 9.93
CA CYS A 336 -10.06 8.13 9.31
C CYS A 336 -10.20 8.16 7.78
N THR A 337 -10.11 9.35 7.17
CA THR A 337 -9.99 9.48 5.71
C THR A 337 -8.65 10.13 5.39
N LEU A 338 -7.86 9.51 4.52
CA LEU A 338 -6.67 10.14 3.97
C LEU A 338 -7.08 11.29 3.03
N PRO A 339 -6.60 12.52 3.24
CA PRO A 339 -6.88 13.59 2.29
C PRO A 339 -6.24 13.25 0.94
N ASN A 340 -6.94 13.53 -0.16
CA ASN A 340 -6.38 13.34 -1.50
C ASN A 340 -5.13 14.20 -1.69
N ARG A 341 -4.06 13.59 -2.19
CA ARG A 341 -2.80 14.26 -2.53
C ARG A 341 -2.74 14.60 -4.01
N THR A 342 -3.60 15.49 -4.47
CA THR A 342 -3.63 15.85 -5.90
C THR A 342 -2.58 16.88 -6.28
N THR A 343 -2.02 17.63 -5.32
CA THR A 343 -1.02 18.68 -5.60
C THR A 343 0.10 18.71 -4.55
N ILE A 344 1.33 18.90 -5.01
CA ILE A 344 2.44 19.31 -4.13
C ILE A 344 2.12 20.76 -3.71
N PRO A 345 2.04 21.08 -2.40
CA PRO A 345 1.94 22.46 -1.96
C PRO A 345 3.10 23.25 -2.57
N SER A 346 2.81 24.27 -3.38
CA SER A 346 3.86 25.13 -3.90
C SER A 346 4.54 25.80 -2.71
N ASP A 347 5.83 25.53 -2.51
CA ASP A 347 6.71 26.32 -1.66
C ASP A 347 6.87 27.73 -2.27
N THR A 348 5.79 28.50 -2.32
CA THR A 348 5.88 29.95 -2.50
C THR A 348 6.34 30.50 -1.17
N GLY A 349 7.65 30.69 -1.09
CA GLY A 349 8.38 31.06 0.11
C GLY A 349 7.70 32.13 0.96
N ASN A 350 7.59 31.82 2.24
CA ASN A 350 7.26 32.78 3.27
C ASN A 350 8.50 33.66 3.51
N ASN A 351 8.78 34.56 2.57
CA ASN A 351 9.72 35.65 2.78
C ASN A 351 8.95 36.90 3.20
N SER A 352 8.93 37.10 4.51
CA SER A 352 9.04 38.38 5.23
C SER A 352 8.67 39.68 4.48
N THR A 353 7.78 40.43 5.15
CA THR A 353 7.70 41.91 5.22
C THR A 353 7.21 42.68 4.00
N GLY A 354 5.92 42.98 4.01
CA GLY A 354 5.31 44.10 3.31
C GLY A 354 4.04 44.55 4.02
N THR A 355 4.18 45.38 5.05
CA THR A 355 3.07 46.09 5.69
C THR A 355 2.46 47.06 4.68
N GLY A 356 1.39 46.63 4.00
CA GLY A 356 0.52 47.46 3.20
C GLY A 356 -0.83 47.62 3.89
N THR A 357 -0.97 48.65 4.72
CA THR A 357 -2.25 49.11 5.28
C THR A 357 -3.14 49.63 4.15
N GLY A 358 -4.13 48.83 3.74
CA GLY A 358 -5.22 49.24 2.86
C GLY A 358 -6.55 49.22 3.60
N SER A 359 -6.95 50.38 4.13
CA SER A 359 -8.27 50.64 4.70
C SER A 359 -9.34 50.55 3.62
N GLY A 360 -10.39 49.76 3.86
CA GLY A 360 -11.56 49.64 3.00
C GLY A 360 -12.79 49.25 3.81
N GLN A 361 -13.36 50.22 4.54
CA GLN A 361 -14.68 50.14 5.14
C GLN A 361 -15.75 49.99 4.05
N GLY A 362 -16.51 48.89 4.10
CA GLY A 362 -17.75 48.69 3.35
C GLY A 362 -18.83 48.22 4.30
N ASN A 363 -19.52 49.19 4.91
CA ASN A 363 -20.65 49.00 5.82
C ASN A 363 -21.92 48.74 4.99
N GLY A 364 -22.68 47.70 5.30
CA GLY A 364 -23.86 47.30 4.52
C GLY A 364 -24.75 46.29 5.21
N THR A 365 -25.21 46.60 6.42
CA THR A 365 -26.32 45.90 7.07
C THR A 365 -27.65 46.29 6.42
N HIS A 366 -28.33 45.37 5.74
CA HIS A 366 -29.76 45.50 5.44
C HIS A 366 -30.55 44.34 6.06
N HIS A 367 -31.27 44.68 7.12
CA HIS A 367 -32.40 43.94 7.68
C HIS A 367 -33.61 44.13 6.77
N CYS A 368 -34.27 43.03 6.35
CA CYS A 368 -35.63 43.04 5.81
C CYS A 368 -36.52 42.16 6.69
N PRO A 369 -37.53 42.72 7.38
CA PRO A 369 -38.57 41.94 8.02
C PRO A 369 -39.72 41.71 7.04
N GLY A 370 -40.13 40.46 6.84
CA GLY A 370 -41.40 40.14 6.18
C GLY A 370 -41.28 39.20 4.97
N LYS A 371 -42.21 38.26 4.91
CA LYS A 371 -42.34 37.19 3.92
C LYS A 371 -42.32 37.74 2.48
N CYS A 372 -41.35 37.32 1.70
CA CYS A 372 -41.41 37.38 0.24
C CYS A 372 -41.23 35.96 -0.31
N HIS A 373 -42.28 35.42 -0.92
CA HIS A 373 -42.17 34.32 -1.86
C HIS A 373 -41.55 34.87 -3.16
N GLY A 374 -40.47 34.25 -3.62
CA GLY A 374 -39.83 34.59 -4.88
C GLY A 374 -39.01 33.41 -5.39
N SER A 375 -39.47 32.82 -6.48
CA SER A 375 -38.73 31.86 -7.32
C SER A 375 -37.59 32.60 -8.01
N GLY A 376 -36.34 32.21 -7.71
CA GLY A 376 -35.14 32.79 -8.30
C GLY A 376 -34.50 31.85 -9.32
N SER A 377 -34.53 32.25 -10.58
CA SER A 377 -33.68 31.75 -11.67
C SER A 377 -32.39 32.57 -11.69
N GLY A 378 -31.24 31.94 -11.45
CA GLY A 378 -29.93 32.58 -11.51
C GLY A 378 -29.34 32.51 -12.91
N SER A 379 -28.98 33.68 -13.48
CA SER A 379 -28.15 33.79 -14.69
C SER A 379 -26.87 34.51 -14.30
N GLY A 380 -25.73 33.82 -14.36
CA GLY A 380 -24.41 34.41 -14.13
C GLY A 380 -23.79 34.87 -15.45
N SER A 381 -23.37 36.14 -15.52
CA SER A 381 -22.63 36.71 -16.64
C SER A 381 -21.15 36.84 -16.25
N GLY A 382 -20.30 35.97 -16.78
CA GLY A 382 -18.84 36.11 -16.69
C GLY A 382 -18.33 36.89 -17.91
N SER A 383 -17.61 37.99 -17.67
CA SER A 383 -16.93 38.76 -18.70
C SER A 383 -15.51 38.21 -18.89
N GLY A 384 -15.31 37.43 -19.95
CA GLY A 384 -14.00 36.99 -20.42
C GLY A 384 -13.68 37.62 -21.76
N SER A 385 -12.63 38.44 -21.81
CA SER A 385 -12.17 39.13 -23.02
C SER A 385 -11.22 38.23 -23.82
N VAL A 386 -11.69 37.57 -24.88
CA VAL A 386 -10.84 37.03 -25.96
C VAL A 386 -11.61 37.06 -27.29
N PRO A 387 -11.03 37.56 -28.41
CA PRO A 387 -11.73 37.61 -29.69
C PRO A 387 -11.60 36.28 -30.43
N GLY A 388 -12.72 35.61 -30.68
CA GLY A 388 -12.81 34.41 -31.49
C GLY A 388 -14.26 34.13 -31.88
N SER A 389 -14.58 34.37 -33.15
CA SER A 389 -15.89 34.20 -33.76
C SER A 389 -16.32 32.74 -33.83
N GLY A 390 -17.44 32.40 -33.21
CA GLY A 390 -18.11 31.10 -33.37
C GLY A 390 -19.58 31.20 -32.95
N SER A 391 -20.47 31.18 -33.94
CA SER A 391 -21.93 31.22 -33.79
C SER A 391 -22.46 29.80 -33.55
N GLY A 392 -23.17 29.58 -32.44
CA GLY A 392 -23.86 28.32 -32.17
C GLY A 392 -25.17 28.57 -31.43
N SER A 393 -26.29 28.30 -32.10
CA SER A 393 -27.66 28.34 -31.58
C SER A 393 -28.14 26.91 -31.31
N GLY A 394 -28.58 26.65 -30.08
CA GLY A 394 -29.20 25.38 -29.69
C GLY A 394 -30.38 25.63 -28.76
N SER A 395 -31.56 25.25 -29.22
CA SER A 395 -32.84 25.32 -28.51
C SER A 395 -33.27 23.89 -28.15
N GLY A 396 -33.69 23.64 -26.92
CA GLY A 396 -34.28 22.36 -26.52
C GLY A 396 -35.09 22.50 -25.24
N SER A 397 -36.39 22.18 -25.33
CA SER A 397 -37.42 22.35 -24.30
C SER A 397 -38.12 21.02 -24.00
N GLY A 398 -38.50 20.79 -22.73
CA GLY A 398 -39.63 19.95 -22.30
C GLY A 398 -39.31 18.50 -21.89
N SER A 399 -39.45 18.13 -20.61
CA SER A 399 -40.64 17.55 -19.92
C SER A 399 -40.82 16.05 -20.20
N GLY A 400 -41.10 15.11 -19.30
CA GLY A 400 -41.54 15.10 -17.90
C GLY A 400 -41.85 13.63 -17.51
N TYR A 401 -42.15 13.40 -16.23
CA TYR A 401 -42.28 12.13 -15.47
C TYR A 401 -43.06 10.93 -16.04
N GLY A 402 -42.68 9.74 -15.58
CA GLY A 402 -43.52 8.53 -15.57
C GLY A 402 -42.95 7.40 -14.68
N SER A 403 -43.44 7.30 -13.45
CA SER A 403 -43.19 6.20 -12.51
C SER A 403 -44.20 5.07 -12.72
N GLY A 404 -43.75 3.82 -12.72
CA GLY A 404 -44.62 2.64 -12.64
C GLY A 404 -43.82 1.36 -12.35
N PRO A 405 -44.26 0.48 -11.43
CA PRO A 405 -43.51 -0.71 -11.04
C PRO A 405 -43.80 -1.89 -11.97
N ALA A 406 -42.77 -2.63 -12.37
CA ALA A 406 -42.92 -3.92 -13.04
C ALA A 406 -42.61 -5.07 -12.07
N THR A 407 -43.50 -6.04 -12.09
CA THR A 407 -43.60 -7.28 -11.30
C THR A 407 -42.45 -8.27 -11.51
N PRO A 408 -42.22 -9.22 -10.57
CA PRO A 408 -41.10 -10.15 -10.61
C PRO A 408 -41.32 -11.30 -11.60
N VAL A 409 -40.31 -11.60 -12.41
CA VAL A 409 -40.23 -12.81 -13.23
C VAL A 409 -39.47 -13.88 -12.45
N GLY A 410 -40.09 -15.07 -12.36
CA GLY A 410 -39.57 -16.24 -11.63
C GLY A 410 -38.37 -16.93 -12.29
N PRO A 411 -37.84 -17.97 -11.64
CA PRO A 411 -36.48 -18.46 -11.88
C PRO A 411 -36.36 -19.30 -13.15
N SER A 412 -35.29 -19.04 -13.90
CA SER A 412 -34.87 -19.82 -15.05
C SER A 412 -34.13 -21.08 -14.59
N VAL A 413 -34.56 -22.21 -15.12
CA VAL A 413 -34.02 -23.55 -14.86
C VAL A 413 -32.70 -23.72 -15.61
N ILE A 414 -31.61 -23.98 -14.88
CA ILE A 414 -30.31 -24.35 -15.46
C ILE A 414 -30.28 -25.89 -15.62
N PRO A 415 -29.99 -26.44 -16.80
CA PRO A 415 -29.80 -27.88 -16.96
C PRO A 415 -28.42 -28.32 -16.45
N THR A 416 -28.44 -29.27 -15.54
CA THR A 416 -27.29 -29.99 -14.99
C THR A 416 -26.57 -30.77 -16.10
N TYR A 417 -25.31 -30.43 -16.37
CA TYR A 417 -24.42 -31.22 -17.22
C TYR A 417 -23.64 -32.20 -16.33
N ILE A 418 -23.83 -33.50 -16.58
CA ILE A 418 -23.08 -34.60 -15.97
C ILE A 418 -22.02 -35.06 -16.99
N PRO A 419 -20.70 -34.97 -16.70
CA PRO A 419 -19.72 -35.72 -17.45
C PRO A 419 -19.58 -37.12 -16.84
N GLY A 420 -20.07 -38.11 -17.59
CA GLY A 420 -19.86 -39.53 -17.32
C GLY A 420 -18.41 -39.94 -17.57
N GLY A 421 -17.93 -40.85 -16.72
CA GLY A 421 -16.61 -41.45 -16.79
C GLY A 421 -16.38 -42.28 -18.06
N GLY A 422 -15.13 -42.27 -18.51
CA GLY A 422 -14.63 -43.10 -19.59
C GLY A 422 -13.11 -43.07 -19.65
N SER A 423 -12.47 -44.05 -19.03
CA SER A 423 -11.14 -44.56 -19.38
C SER A 423 -11.27 -46.09 -19.39
N PRO A 424 -10.49 -46.87 -20.17
CA PRO A 424 -9.12 -46.58 -20.58
C PRO A 424 -8.74 -46.96 -22.03
N ALA A 425 -7.63 -46.41 -22.54
CA ALA A 425 -6.75 -47.11 -23.47
C ALA A 425 -5.34 -46.50 -23.44
N SER A 426 -4.39 -47.30 -22.95
CA SER A 426 -2.96 -47.08 -23.08
C SER A 426 -2.52 -47.32 -24.54
N PRO A 427 -1.51 -46.59 -25.03
CA PRO A 427 -0.38 -47.31 -25.59
C PRO A 427 0.98 -46.77 -25.14
N THR A 428 1.83 -47.74 -24.85
CA THR A 428 3.28 -47.66 -24.70
C THR A 428 3.96 -47.19 -25.99
N GLY A 429 4.99 -46.35 -25.87
CA GLY A 429 5.83 -45.98 -27.01
C GLY A 429 6.79 -44.84 -26.69
N GLY A 430 8.07 -45.18 -26.48
CA GLY A 430 9.08 -44.26 -25.96
C GLY A 430 9.61 -43.21 -26.93
N LYS A 431 10.42 -42.30 -26.39
CA LYS A 431 11.84 -42.13 -26.70
C LYS A 431 12.41 -41.01 -25.83
N SER A 432 13.49 -41.33 -25.13
CA SER A 432 14.32 -40.40 -24.36
C SER A 432 15.05 -39.45 -25.30
N VAL A 433 15.03 -38.16 -24.95
CA VAL A 433 15.84 -37.11 -25.61
C VAL A 433 16.78 -36.54 -24.54
N PRO A 434 18.09 -36.39 -24.81
CA PRO A 434 19.03 -35.90 -23.81
C PRO A 434 18.83 -34.41 -23.55
N SER A 435 18.72 -34.03 -22.27
CA SER A 435 18.74 -32.64 -21.83
C SER A 435 20.19 -32.13 -21.87
N THR A 436 20.47 -31.20 -22.78
CA THR A 436 21.72 -30.45 -22.81
C THR A 436 21.66 -29.39 -21.71
N VAL A 437 22.50 -29.56 -20.69
CA VAL A 437 22.73 -28.57 -19.63
C VAL A 437 23.44 -27.36 -20.24
N VAL A 438 22.78 -26.21 -20.28
CA VAL A 438 23.42 -24.93 -20.55
C VAL A 438 23.96 -24.39 -19.22
N THR A 439 25.27 -24.48 -19.04
CA THR A 439 25.98 -23.86 -17.91
C THR A 439 26.10 -22.35 -18.19
N ALA A 440 25.30 -21.53 -17.51
CA ALA A 440 25.49 -20.09 -17.51
C ALA A 440 26.66 -19.72 -16.59
N ALA A 441 27.64 -19.01 -17.14
CA ALA A 441 28.83 -18.55 -16.44
C ALA A 441 28.48 -17.45 -15.42
N ALA A 442 28.72 -17.72 -14.14
CA ALA A 442 28.66 -16.72 -13.08
C ALA A 442 29.88 -15.78 -13.20
N GLY A 443 29.61 -14.52 -13.55
CA GLY A 443 30.57 -13.42 -13.48
C GLY A 443 30.89 -13.07 -12.03
N LYS A 444 32.18 -13.03 -11.72
CA LYS A 444 32.76 -12.64 -10.43
C LYS A 444 32.34 -11.24 -10.00
N VAL A 445 31.75 -11.10 -8.82
CA VAL A 445 31.73 -9.85 -8.06
C VAL A 445 32.70 -9.99 -6.89
N ALA A 446 33.69 -9.10 -6.84
CA ALA A 446 34.78 -9.11 -5.89
C ALA A 446 34.28 -8.73 -4.48
N ALA A 447 34.47 -9.63 -3.52
CA ALA A 447 34.31 -9.35 -2.10
C ALA A 447 35.57 -8.62 -1.59
N ALA A 448 35.42 -7.35 -1.19
CA ALA A 448 36.42 -6.64 -0.42
C ALA A 448 36.34 -7.09 1.04
N GLY A 449 37.28 -7.95 1.45
CA GLY A 449 37.44 -8.38 2.84
C GLY A 449 38.08 -7.28 3.68
N PHE A 450 37.38 -6.82 4.72
CA PHE A 450 37.91 -5.93 5.74
C PHE A 450 38.44 -6.79 6.91
N TRP A 451 39.76 -6.91 7.03
CA TRP A 451 40.41 -7.53 8.19
C TRP A 451 40.60 -6.47 9.29
N MET A 452 39.93 -6.63 10.42
CA MET A 452 40.27 -5.91 11.66
C MET A 452 41.17 -6.82 12.50
N THR A 453 42.48 -6.54 12.48
CA THR A 453 43.44 -7.11 13.44
C THR A 453 43.38 -6.31 14.74
N SER A 454 42.93 -6.97 15.81
CA SER A 454 43.02 -6.51 17.19
C SER A 454 44.46 -6.61 17.68
N VAL A 455 45.11 -5.47 17.91
CA VAL A 455 46.38 -5.38 18.64
C VAL A 455 46.07 -5.07 20.10
N GLY A 456 46.35 -6.04 20.97
CA GLY A 456 46.35 -5.85 22.41
C GLY A 456 47.56 -5.04 22.84
N LEU A 457 47.33 -3.98 23.62
CA LEU A 457 48.37 -3.23 24.31
C LEU A 457 48.36 -3.63 25.79
N VAL A 458 49.29 -4.50 26.17
CA VAL A 458 49.73 -4.69 27.55
C VAL A 458 51.00 -3.86 27.69
N ALA A 459 50.99 -2.88 28.59
CA ALA A 459 52.21 -2.24 29.08
C ALA A 459 52.08 -2.00 30.58
N LEU A 460 52.77 -2.87 31.31
CA LEU A 460 53.17 -2.72 32.70
C LEU A 460 54.55 -2.05 32.67
N LEU A 461 54.77 -0.97 33.44
CA LEU A 461 55.96 -0.73 34.29
C LEU A 461 55.99 0.69 34.87
N LEU A 462 56.23 0.70 36.19
CA LEU A 462 56.58 1.79 37.13
C LEU A 462 55.45 2.66 37.68
#